data_AF-A0ABD0T723-F1
#
_entry.id   AF-A0ABD0T723-F1
#
_cell.length_a   1.000
_cell.length_b   1.000
_cell.length_c   1.000
_cell.angle_alpha   90.00
_cell.angle_beta   90.00
_cell.angle_gamma   90.00
#
_symmetry.space_group_name_H-M   'P 1'
#
loop_
_entity.id
_entity.type
_entity.pdbx_description
1 polymer ?
#
loop_
_entity_poly.entity_id
_entity_poly.type
_entity_poly.pdbx_seq_one_letter_code
_entity_poly.pdbx_strand_id
1 'polypeptide(L)'
;MTQEEFREQTGLLIDVVKQGFGTTNDGNTARRFFMDYELSAEITGINEDLIKRFAIILQAVSSGLQINLSNFREFCKETAILYVNLYPWYYMPSSVHKLLIHGADICGHYSFIPIASLSEEASEARNKDFRNVRLAHTRKIGRTQTNLDIIHNFLISSDPYITHIRPNFVRQQKQLMPEVNDLIMNRGSLSSESEETLENVDPKDVIFI
;
A
#
# COMPACT_ATOMS: atom_id res chain seq x y z
N MET A 1 -26.99 -7.71 6.64
CA MET A 1 -26.49 -6.96 7.82
C MET A 1 -25.11 -6.38 7.53
N THR A 2 -23.99 -7.07 7.77
CA THR A 2 -22.66 -6.41 7.68
C THR A 2 -22.32 -5.80 6.31
N GLN A 3 -22.57 -6.50 5.20
CA GLN A 3 -22.26 -5.97 3.85
C GLN A 3 -23.14 -4.76 3.45
N GLU A 4 -24.40 -4.76 3.84
CA GLU A 4 -25.34 -3.67 3.53
C GLU A 4 -25.04 -2.43 4.38
N GLU A 5 -24.75 -2.63 5.66
CA GLU A 5 -24.33 -1.56 6.59
C GLU A 5 -23.02 -0.89 6.13
N PHE A 6 -22.03 -1.67 5.70
CA PHE A 6 -20.81 -1.11 5.10
C PHE A 6 -21.12 -0.28 3.85
N ARG A 7 -22.03 -0.76 2.99
CA ARG A 7 -22.41 -0.02 1.79
C ARG A 7 -23.12 1.28 2.13
N GLU A 8 -24.02 1.28 3.10
CA GLU A 8 -24.80 2.46 3.49
C GLU A 8 -23.96 3.51 4.22
N GLN A 9 -23.10 3.08 5.15
CA GLN A 9 -22.34 3.99 6.00
C GLN A 9 -21.03 4.47 5.35
N THR A 10 -20.34 3.60 4.62
CA THR A 10 -19.03 3.93 4.02
C THR A 10 -19.05 4.03 2.49
N GLY A 11 -20.13 3.62 1.84
CA GLY A 11 -20.18 3.51 0.38
C GLY A 11 -19.28 2.41 -0.18
N LEU A 12 -18.77 1.49 0.65
CA LEU A 12 -17.91 0.39 0.22
C LEU A 12 -18.71 -0.85 -0.11
N LEU A 13 -18.34 -1.51 -1.20
CA LEU A 13 -18.81 -2.85 -1.55
C LEU A 13 -17.79 -3.87 -1.06
N ILE A 14 -18.04 -4.44 0.11
CA ILE A 14 -17.15 -5.43 0.72
C ILE A 14 -17.65 -6.83 0.37
N ASP A 15 -16.70 -7.73 0.06
CA ASP A 15 -16.93 -9.16 -0.16
C ASP A 15 -17.97 -9.48 -1.26
N VAL A 16 -17.98 -8.66 -2.31
CA VAL A 16 -18.81 -8.89 -3.51
C VAL A 16 -17.98 -9.57 -4.57
N VAL A 17 -18.43 -10.71 -5.07
CA VAL A 17 -17.76 -11.43 -6.17
C VAL A 17 -18.05 -10.73 -7.50
N LYS A 18 -16.98 -10.37 -8.23
CA LYS A 18 -17.06 -9.87 -9.61
C LYS A 18 -16.65 -10.98 -10.56
N GLN A 19 -17.59 -11.41 -11.41
CA GLN A 19 -17.35 -12.46 -12.40
C GLN A 19 -16.16 -12.10 -13.30
N GLY A 20 -15.12 -12.93 -13.29
CA GLY A 20 -13.90 -12.74 -14.08
C GLY A 20 -12.85 -11.79 -13.50
N PHE A 21 -13.08 -11.15 -12.34
CA PHE A 21 -12.16 -10.17 -11.73
C PHE A 21 -11.80 -10.47 -10.26
N GLY A 22 -12.40 -11.49 -9.64
CA GLY A 22 -12.16 -11.86 -8.24
C GLY A 22 -13.20 -11.27 -7.29
N THR A 23 -12.76 -10.81 -6.11
CA THR A 23 -13.63 -10.14 -5.12
C THR A 23 -13.40 -8.62 -5.13
N THR A 24 -14.33 -7.85 -4.58
CA THR A 24 -14.19 -6.39 -4.41
C THR A 24 -13.22 -5.99 -3.28
N ASN A 25 -12.62 -6.95 -2.60
CA ASN A 25 -11.64 -6.73 -1.54
C ASN A 25 -10.26 -6.44 -2.14
N ASP A 26 -10.16 -5.35 -2.90
CA ASP A 26 -8.90 -4.86 -3.44
C ASP A 26 -8.15 -4.00 -2.40
N GLY A 27 -6.93 -3.59 -2.75
CA GLY A 27 -6.11 -2.75 -1.86
C GLY A 27 -6.76 -1.40 -1.54
N ASN A 28 -7.72 -0.92 -2.34
CA ASN A 28 -8.44 0.32 -2.03
C ASN A 28 -9.51 0.09 -0.97
N THR A 29 -10.28 -0.99 -1.07
CA THR A 29 -11.23 -1.42 -0.06
C THR A 29 -10.53 -1.68 1.28
N ALA A 30 -9.40 -2.41 1.26
CA ALA A 30 -8.61 -2.69 2.46
C ALA A 30 -8.09 -1.40 3.12
N ARG A 31 -7.55 -0.46 2.34
CA ARG A 31 -7.08 0.83 2.87
C ARG A 31 -8.18 1.63 3.56
N ARG A 32 -9.38 1.66 2.99
CA ARG A 32 -10.51 2.39 3.59
C ARG A 32 -11.03 1.70 4.86
N PHE A 33 -11.07 0.36 4.87
CA PHE A 33 -11.43 -0.42 6.06
C PHE A 33 -10.54 -0.09 7.28
N PHE A 34 -9.22 -0.02 7.10
CA PHE A 34 -8.31 0.28 8.21
C PHE A 34 -8.17 1.78 8.53
N MET A 35 -8.60 2.68 7.63
CA MET A 35 -8.63 4.12 7.91
C MET A 35 -9.72 4.46 8.92
N ASP A 36 -10.93 3.93 8.71
CA ASP A 36 -12.07 4.15 9.59
C ASP A 36 -12.25 2.93 10.52
N TYR A 37 -11.22 2.61 11.32
CA TYR A 37 -11.20 1.40 12.16
C TYR A 37 -12.32 1.38 13.21
N GLU A 38 -12.73 2.53 13.74
CA GLU A 38 -13.83 2.67 14.71
C GLU A 38 -15.16 2.22 14.10
N LEU A 39 -15.49 2.80 12.95
CA LEU A 39 -16.70 2.45 12.20
C LEU A 39 -16.67 1.00 11.72
N SER A 40 -15.49 0.53 11.32
CA SER A 40 -15.31 -0.87 10.90
C SER A 40 -15.51 -1.84 12.06
N ALA A 41 -15.08 -1.48 13.28
CA ALA A 41 -15.33 -2.26 14.49
C ALA A 41 -16.82 -2.31 14.83
N GLU A 42 -17.50 -1.16 14.75
CA GLU A 42 -18.94 -1.06 15.00
C GLU A 42 -19.75 -1.94 14.05
N ILE A 43 -19.49 -1.86 12.74
CA ILE A 43 -20.22 -2.63 11.72
C ILE A 43 -19.90 -4.13 11.81
N THR A 44 -18.64 -4.50 12.05
CA THR A 44 -18.24 -5.93 12.08
C THR A 44 -18.52 -6.61 13.42
N GLY A 45 -18.70 -5.84 14.50
CA GLY A 45 -18.74 -6.36 15.87
C GLY A 45 -17.40 -6.93 16.35
N ILE A 46 -16.29 -6.62 15.66
CA ILE A 46 -14.94 -7.01 16.06
C ILE A 46 -14.40 -5.99 17.06
N ASN A 47 -13.52 -6.43 17.95
CA ASN A 47 -12.87 -5.56 18.92
C ASN A 47 -12.07 -4.44 18.23
N GLU A 48 -12.37 -3.20 18.59
CA GLU A 48 -11.77 -2.00 18.00
C GLU A 48 -10.24 -1.96 18.19
N ASP A 49 -9.72 -2.28 19.38
CA ASP A 49 -8.28 -2.28 19.66
C ASP A 49 -7.53 -3.24 18.75
N LEU A 50 -8.12 -4.42 18.47
CA LEU A 50 -7.52 -5.38 17.54
C LEU A 50 -7.44 -4.81 16.12
N ILE A 51 -8.50 -4.18 15.61
CA ILE A 51 -8.48 -3.57 14.27
C ILE A 51 -7.47 -2.42 14.21
N LYS A 52 -7.44 -1.56 15.24
CA LYS A 52 -6.50 -0.45 15.36
C LYS A 52 -5.05 -0.94 15.34
N ARG A 53 -4.72 -1.99 16.10
CA ARG A 53 -3.38 -2.60 16.10
C ARG A 53 -2.98 -3.13 14.73
N PHE A 54 -3.90 -3.77 14.01
CA PHE A 54 -3.64 -4.20 12.63
C PHE A 54 -3.42 -3.01 11.69
N ALA A 55 -4.21 -1.94 11.82
CA ALA A 55 -4.02 -0.72 11.03
C ALA A 55 -2.63 -0.13 11.24
N ILE A 56 -2.18 -0.05 12.50
CA ILE A 56 -0.85 0.46 12.88
C ILE A 56 0.26 -0.42 12.27
N ILE A 57 0.17 -1.75 12.39
CA ILE A 57 1.18 -2.68 11.84
C ILE A 57 1.26 -2.53 10.31
N LEU A 58 0.12 -2.49 9.63
CA LEU A 58 0.08 -2.36 8.17
C LEU A 58 0.60 -1.00 7.70
N GLN A 59 0.32 0.08 8.43
CA GLN A 59 0.90 1.40 8.15
C GLN A 59 2.41 1.42 8.34
N ALA A 60 2.93 0.80 9.41
CA ALA A 60 4.36 0.69 9.64
C ALA A 60 5.07 -0.05 8.49
N VAL A 61 4.52 -1.20 8.06
CA VAL A 61 5.07 -2.00 6.95
C VAL A 61 4.96 -1.27 5.61
N SER A 62 3.90 -0.49 5.38
CA SER A 62 3.68 0.23 4.11
C SER A 62 4.29 1.64 4.06
N SER A 63 4.89 2.12 5.16
CA SER A 63 5.41 3.48 5.30
C SER A 63 6.58 3.82 4.36
N GLY A 64 7.33 2.82 3.88
CA GLY A 64 8.57 3.05 3.14
C GLY A 64 9.75 3.47 4.00
N LEU A 65 9.61 3.44 5.33
CA LEU A 65 10.64 3.81 6.29
C LEU A 65 11.23 2.57 6.96
N GLN A 66 12.36 2.74 7.63
CA GLN A 66 13.03 1.68 8.38
C GLN A 66 12.27 1.39 9.67
N ILE A 67 12.03 0.11 9.96
CA ILE A 67 11.24 -0.31 11.13
C ILE A 67 12.18 -0.57 12.31
N ASN A 68 11.80 -0.09 13.50
CA ASN A 68 12.46 -0.48 14.74
C ASN A 68 12.06 -1.91 15.11
N LEU A 69 12.96 -2.86 14.87
CA LEU A 69 12.71 -4.30 15.00
C LEU A 69 12.28 -4.70 16.43
N SER A 70 12.86 -4.08 17.45
CA SER A 70 12.57 -4.43 18.85
C SER A 70 11.13 -4.05 19.21
N ASN A 71 10.76 -2.80 18.98
CA ASN A 71 9.42 -2.28 19.27
C ASN A 71 8.37 -3.00 18.42
N PHE A 72 8.66 -3.20 17.13
CA PHE A 72 7.76 -3.90 16.21
C PHE A 72 7.52 -5.35 16.63
N ARG A 73 8.56 -6.08 17.04
CA ARG A 73 8.44 -7.46 17.52
C ARG A 73 7.57 -7.56 18.77
N GLU A 74 7.77 -6.66 19.73
CA GLU A 74 6.96 -6.61 20.95
C GLU A 74 5.49 -6.31 20.62
N PHE A 75 5.24 -5.28 19.79
CA PHE A 75 3.89 -4.90 19.38
C PHE A 75 3.16 -6.02 18.63
N CYS A 76 3.84 -6.73 17.73
CA CYS A 76 3.25 -7.88 17.02
C CYS A 76 2.95 -9.05 17.97
N LYS A 77 3.83 -9.31 18.96
CA LYS A 77 3.63 -10.37 19.95
C LYS A 77 2.44 -10.08 20.86
N GLU A 78 2.32 -8.85 21.36
CA GLU A 78 1.15 -8.42 22.14
C GLU A 78 -0.14 -8.57 21.34
N THR A 79 -0.12 -8.15 20.08
CA THR A 79 -1.27 -8.26 19.18
C THR A 79 -1.65 -9.72 18.94
N ALA A 80 -0.68 -10.63 18.80
CA ALA A 80 -0.93 -12.06 18.67
C ALA A 80 -1.57 -12.66 19.94
N ILE A 81 -1.10 -12.26 21.12
CA ILE A 81 -1.70 -12.70 22.40
C ILE A 81 -3.14 -12.19 22.51
N LEU A 82 -3.37 -10.92 22.19
CA LEU A 82 -4.72 -10.33 22.18
C LEU A 82 -5.65 -11.07 21.23
N TYR A 83 -5.19 -11.39 20.01
CA TYR A 83 -5.95 -12.15 19.02
C TYR A 83 -6.42 -13.51 19.55
N VAL A 84 -5.50 -14.29 20.14
CA VAL A 84 -5.79 -15.62 20.67
C VAL A 84 -6.75 -15.55 21.86
N ASN A 85 -6.63 -14.53 22.71
CA ASN A 85 -7.52 -14.34 23.86
C ASN A 85 -8.94 -13.94 23.44
N LEU A 86 -9.09 -13.05 22.46
CA LEU A 86 -10.40 -12.57 21.99
C LEU A 86 -11.12 -13.61 21.12
N TYR A 87 -10.39 -14.29 20.24
CA TYR A 87 -10.96 -15.16 19.21
C TYR A 87 -10.30 -16.56 19.18
N PRO A 88 -10.32 -17.32 20.30
CA PRO A 88 -9.67 -18.63 20.37
C PRO A 88 -10.29 -19.68 19.43
N TRP A 89 -11.53 -19.46 19.00
CA TRP A 89 -12.28 -20.34 18.10
C TRP A 89 -11.85 -20.20 16.63
N TYR A 90 -11.15 -19.12 16.25
CA TYR A 90 -10.72 -18.87 14.89
C TYR A 90 -9.21 -19.01 14.75
N TYR A 91 -8.77 -19.97 13.94
CA TYR A 91 -7.35 -20.16 13.67
C TYR A 91 -6.77 -18.97 12.90
N MET A 92 -5.64 -18.45 13.37
CA MET A 92 -4.95 -17.35 12.73
C MET A 92 -4.61 -17.69 11.26
N PRO A 93 -5.07 -16.89 10.28
CA PRO A 93 -4.74 -17.13 8.88
C PRO A 93 -3.24 -17.10 8.63
N SER A 94 -2.75 -17.85 7.63
CA SER A 94 -1.31 -17.97 7.33
C SER A 94 -0.64 -16.61 7.10
N SER A 95 -1.31 -15.67 6.44
CA SER A 95 -0.79 -14.32 6.19
C SER A 95 -0.66 -13.50 7.48
N VAL A 96 -1.66 -13.58 8.36
CA VAL A 96 -1.65 -12.91 9.67
C VAL A 96 -0.59 -13.53 10.58
N HIS A 97 -0.47 -14.86 10.57
CA HIS A 97 0.58 -15.57 11.31
C HIS A 97 1.98 -15.18 10.84
N LYS A 98 2.21 -15.15 9.52
CA LYS A 98 3.47 -14.70 8.94
C LYS A 98 3.75 -13.24 9.33
N LEU A 99 2.74 -12.37 9.37
CA LEU A 99 2.90 -10.97 9.78
C LEU A 99 3.24 -10.84 11.27
N LEU A 100 2.45 -11.45 12.17
CA LEU A 100 2.60 -11.25 13.61
C LEU A 100 3.76 -12.03 14.23
N ILE A 101 4.03 -13.25 13.75
CA ILE A 101 5.08 -14.12 14.31
C ILE A 101 6.40 -13.92 13.59
N HIS A 102 6.39 -13.92 12.25
CA HIS A 102 7.61 -13.85 11.44
C HIS A 102 7.89 -12.46 10.86
N GLY A 103 6.98 -11.48 11.02
CA GLY A 103 7.12 -10.18 10.36
C GLY A 103 8.37 -9.42 10.79
N ALA A 104 8.69 -9.44 12.09
CA ALA A 104 9.90 -8.81 12.60
C ALA A 104 11.18 -9.48 12.07
N ASP A 105 11.19 -10.81 11.96
CA ASP A 105 12.32 -11.57 11.45
C ASP A 105 12.54 -11.26 9.95
N ILE A 106 11.46 -11.22 9.18
CA ILE A 106 11.50 -10.85 7.76
C ILE A 106 12.05 -9.43 7.60
N CYS A 107 11.55 -8.47 8.38
CA CYS A 107 12.05 -7.09 8.34
C CYS A 107 13.54 -7.02 8.73
N GLY A 108 13.97 -7.82 9.71
CA GLY A 108 15.37 -7.91 10.12
C GLY A 108 16.27 -8.50 9.04
N HIS A 109 15.82 -9.53 8.33
CA HIS A 109 16.55 -10.11 7.20
C HIS A 109 16.74 -9.11 6.05
N TYR A 110 15.75 -8.25 5.79
CA TYR A 110 15.80 -7.23 4.74
C TYR A 110 16.21 -5.84 5.24
N SER A 111 16.85 -5.71 6.40
CA SER A 111 17.12 -4.42 7.06
C SER A 111 17.83 -3.35 6.19
N PHE A 112 18.55 -3.75 5.13
CA PHE A 112 19.18 -2.79 4.20
C PHE A 112 18.16 -1.97 3.39
N ILE A 113 16.98 -2.53 3.08
CA ILE A 113 15.95 -1.89 2.23
C ILE A 113 14.63 -1.86 3.01
N PRO A 114 13.92 -0.71 3.04
CA PRO A 114 12.58 -0.67 3.62
C PRO A 114 11.65 -1.71 2.99
N ILE A 115 10.93 -2.46 3.81
CA ILE A 115 10.11 -3.58 3.34
C ILE A 115 9.05 -3.16 2.30
N ALA A 116 8.49 -1.94 2.42
CA ALA A 116 7.53 -1.41 1.46
C ALA A 116 8.12 -1.27 0.03
N SER A 117 9.43 -1.03 -0.09
CA SER A 117 10.09 -0.93 -1.40
C SER A 117 10.17 -2.27 -2.12
N LEU A 118 10.01 -3.39 -1.41
CA LEU A 118 9.95 -4.74 -1.96
C LEU A 118 8.52 -5.16 -2.35
N SER A 119 7.56 -4.22 -2.33
CA SER A 119 6.15 -4.48 -2.61
C SER A 119 5.91 -4.91 -4.07
N GLU A 120 5.02 -5.89 -4.25
CA GLU A 120 4.54 -6.34 -5.56
C GLU A 120 3.54 -5.35 -6.20
N GLU A 121 2.90 -4.48 -5.40
CA GLU A 121 1.84 -3.56 -5.85
C GLU A 121 2.28 -2.67 -7.03
N ALA A 122 3.56 -2.25 -7.04
CA ALA A 122 4.11 -1.44 -8.12
C ALA A 122 4.12 -2.20 -9.45
N SER A 123 4.45 -3.50 -9.43
CA SER A 123 4.46 -4.36 -10.61
C SER A 123 3.03 -4.69 -11.06
N GLU A 124 2.11 -4.94 -10.13
CA GLU A 124 0.69 -5.16 -10.47
C GLU A 124 0.04 -3.93 -11.10
N ALA A 125 0.35 -2.73 -10.60
CA ALA A 125 -0.16 -1.48 -11.17
C ALA A 125 0.21 -1.34 -12.65
N ARG A 126 1.38 -1.86 -13.06
CA ARG A 126 1.83 -1.86 -14.46
C ARG A 126 0.96 -2.73 -15.38
N ASN A 127 0.15 -3.66 -14.86
CA ASN A 127 -0.81 -4.40 -15.67
C ASN A 127 -1.90 -3.50 -16.26
N LYS A 128 -2.19 -2.35 -15.63
CA LYS A 128 -3.07 -1.33 -16.21
C LYS A 128 -2.42 -0.70 -17.44
N ASP A 129 -1.16 -0.30 -17.31
CA ASP A 129 -0.39 0.29 -18.41
C ASP A 129 -0.21 -0.71 -19.55
N PHE A 130 0.03 -1.99 -19.24
CA PHE A 130 0.17 -3.05 -20.25
C PHE A 130 -1.07 -3.16 -21.13
N ARG A 131 -2.26 -3.17 -20.52
CA ARG A 131 -3.53 -3.21 -21.26
C ARG A 131 -3.69 -1.96 -22.13
N ASN A 132 -3.36 -0.78 -21.61
CA ASN A 132 -3.48 0.48 -22.35
C ASN A 132 -2.50 0.55 -23.54
N VAL A 133 -1.23 0.19 -23.32
CA VAL A 133 -0.20 0.14 -24.37
C VAL A 133 -0.60 -0.85 -25.44
N ARG A 134 -1.02 -2.06 -25.07
CA ARG A 134 -1.50 -3.07 -26.03
C ARG A 134 -2.69 -2.58 -26.86
N LEU A 135 -3.62 -1.83 -26.27
CA LEU A 135 -4.81 -1.35 -26.98
C LEU A 135 -4.52 -0.21 -27.96
N ALA A 136 -3.69 0.76 -27.56
CA ALA A 136 -3.54 2.05 -28.26
C ALA A 136 -2.15 2.30 -28.87
N HIS A 137 -1.08 1.67 -28.39
CA HIS A 137 0.31 2.03 -28.71
C HIS A 137 1.10 0.91 -29.41
N THR A 138 0.42 -0.11 -29.93
CA THR A 138 1.07 -1.25 -30.61
C THR A 138 0.55 -1.41 -32.03
N ARG A 139 1.42 -1.89 -32.93
CA ARG A 139 1.00 -2.30 -34.27
C ARG A 139 0.19 -3.60 -34.18
N LYS A 140 -0.98 -3.61 -34.84
CA LYS A 140 -1.91 -4.74 -34.90
C LYS A 140 -1.76 -5.56 -36.19
N ILE A 141 -0.53 -5.69 -36.67
CA ILE A 141 -0.18 -6.39 -37.91
C ILE A 141 0.11 -7.88 -37.64
N GLY A 142 0.71 -8.18 -36.48
CA GLY A 142 1.02 -9.55 -36.07
C GLY A 142 1.40 -9.62 -34.60
N ARG A 143 1.23 -10.78 -33.96
CA ARG A 143 1.42 -10.95 -32.51
C ARG A 143 2.86 -10.71 -32.07
N THR A 144 3.83 -11.13 -32.87
CA THR A 144 5.26 -10.89 -32.63
C THR A 144 5.56 -9.40 -32.63
N GLN A 145 5.02 -8.66 -33.60
CA GLN A 145 5.21 -7.22 -33.69
C GLN A 145 4.54 -6.47 -32.53
N THR A 146 3.32 -6.89 -32.16
CA THR A 146 2.63 -6.34 -31.00
C THR A 146 3.45 -6.53 -29.73
N ASN A 147 3.99 -7.73 -29.48
CA ASN A 147 4.80 -8.00 -28.30
C ASN A 147 6.10 -7.18 -28.28
N LEU A 148 6.75 -7.02 -29.44
CA LEU A 148 7.96 -6.20 -29.57
C LEU A 148 7.66 -4.72 -29.26
N ASP A 149 6.55 -4.18 -29.76
CA ASP A 149 6.14 -2.80 -29.48
C ASP A 149 5.83 -2.58 -27.99
N ILE A 150 5.18 -3.57 -27.34
CA ILE A 150 4.95 -3.52 -25.89
C ILE A 150 6.28 -3.44 -25.14
N ILE A 151 7.24 -4.31 -25.47
CA ILE A 151 8.56 -4.33 -24.81
C ILE A 151 9.27 -2.99 -24.99
N HIS A 152 9.33 -2.47 -26.21
CA HIS A 152 9.97 -1.17 -26.47
C HIS A 152 9.31 -0.03 -25.69
N ASN A 153 7.97 0.01 -25.64
CA ASN A 153 7.25 1.03 -24.87
C ASN A 153 7.58 0.93 -23.38
N PHE A 154 7.63 -0.29 -22.84
CA PHE A 154 7.97 -0.52 -21.44
C PHE A 154 9.41 -0.12 -21.12
N LEU A 155 10.38 -0.46 -21.99
CA LEU A 155 11.78 -0.06 -21.83
C LEU A 155 11.94 1.47 -21.76
N ILE A 156 11.28 2.19 -22.67
CA ILE A 156 11.26 3.67 -22.65
C ILE A 156 10.59 4.18 -21.35
N SER A 157 9.51 3.53 -20.92
CA SER A 157 8.79 3.95 -19.73
C SER A 157 9.59 3.75 -18.44
N SER A 158 10.42 2.70 -18.36
CA SER A 158 11.24 2.35 -17.20
C SER A 158 12.67 2.91 -17.25
N ASP A 159 13.03 3.61 -18.32
CA ASP A 159 14.35 4.23 -18.45
C ASP A 159 14.55 5.28 -17.34
N PRO A 160 15.58 5.15 -16.47
CA PRO A 160 15.78 6.08 -15.36
C PRO A 160 16.07 7.51 -15.81
N TYR A 161 16.83 7.69 -16.90
CA TYR A 161 17.20 8.99 -17.42
C TYR A 161 15.98 9.72 -17.97
N ILE A 162 15.15 9.03 -18.77
CA ILE A 162 13.91 9.60 -19.28
C ILE A 162 12.94 9.88 -18.13
N THR A 163 12.83 8.97 -17.16
CA THR A 163 11.93 9.12 -16.01
C THR A 163 12.29 10.33 -15.16
N HIS A 164 13.58 10.64 -15.01
CA HIS A 164 14.05 11.81 -14.26
C HIS A 164 13.64 13.14 -14.91
N ILE A 165 13.58 13.20 -16.26
CA ILE A 165 13.25 14.41 -17.02
C ILE A 165 11.73 14.61 -17.18
N ARG A 166 10.94 13.54 -17.03
CA ARG A 166 9.48 13.61 -17.20
C ARG A 166 8.82 14.55 -16.18
N PRO A 167 7.72 15.23 -16.56
CA PRO A 167 6.95 16.04 -15.63
C PRO A 167 6.40 15.15 -14.51
N ASN A 168 6.74 15.48 -13.27
CA ASN A 168 6.32 14.74 -12.09
C ASN A 168 5.06 15.36 -11.49
N PHE A 169 4.07 14.52 -11.22
CA PHE A 169 2.91 14.91 -10.42
C PHE A 169 3.23 14.66 -8.94
N VAL A 170 3.22 15.71 -8.13
CA VAL A 170 3.40 15.59 -6.69
C VAL A 170 2.20 14.85 -6.10
N ARG A 171 2.45 13.72 -5.45
CA ARG A 171 1.42 13.01 -4.67
C ARG A 171 1.39 13.59 -3.26
N GLN A 172 0.19 13.81 -2.74
CA GLN A 172 0.00 14.18 -1.34
C GLN A 172 0.45 13.03 -0.44
N GLN A 173 1.25 13.36 0.58
CA GLN A 173 1.61 12.40 1.62
C GLN A 173 0.40 12.13 2.51
N LYS A 174 0.17 10.87 2.84
CA LYS A 174 -0.88 10.47 3.78
C LYS A 174 -0.36 10.67 5.20
N GLN A 175 -1.26 11.13 6.08
CA GLN A 175 -0.96 11.23 7.50
C GLN A 175 -0.85 9.83 8.10
N LEU A 176 0.23 9.60 8.84
CA LEU A 176 0.43 8.38 9.64
C LEU A 176 -0.21 8.55 11.01
N MET A 177 -0.70 7.47 11.59
CA MET A 177 -1.16 7.50 12.97
C MET A 177 0.01 7.78 13.93
N PRO A 178 -0.18 8.56 15.00
CA PRO A 178 0.90 8.92 15.93
C PRO A 178 1.65 7.70 16.49
N GLU A 179 0.93 6.62 16.79
CA GLU A 179 1.49 5.38 17.34
C GLU A 179 2.43 4.65 16.37
N VAL A 180 2.32 4.91 15.07
CA VAL A 180 3.20 4.33 14.05
C VAL A 180 4.62 4.89 14.18
N ASN A 181 4.78 6.12 14.66
CA ASN A 181 6.08 6.75 14.83
C ASN A 181 6.97 6.02 15.86
N ASP A 182 6.36 5.33 16.83
CA ASP A 182 7.10 4.54 17.83
C ASP A 182 7.66 3.23 17.24
N LEU A 183 7.06 2.75 16.15
CA LEU A 183 7.46 1.53 15.45
C LEU A 183 8.46 1.80 14.33
N ILE A 184 8.53 3.04 13.84
CA ILE A 184 9.41 3.44 12.75
C ILE A 184 10.65 4.13 13.34
N MET A 185 11.81 3.92 12.71
CA MET A 185 12.97 4.76 12.98
C MET A 185 12.72 6.16 12.41
N ASN A 186 12.44 7.13 13.28
CA ASN A 186 12.40 8.53 12.88
C ASN A 186 13.78 8.91 12.30
N ARG A 187 13.80 9.37 11.03
CA ARG A 187 14.95 10.10 10.46
C ARG A 187 15.05 11.51 11.06
N GLY A 188 14.94 11.63 12.38
CA GLY A 188 15.24 12.87 13.08
C GLY A 188 16.75 13.05 13.17
N SER A 189 17.41 13.38 12.05
CA SER A 189 18.76 14.01 11.96
C SER A 189 19.40 13.94 10.57
N LEU A 190 18.69 14.10 9.44
CA LEU A 190 19.34 14.33 8.13
C LEU A 190 18.35 14.93 7.10
N SER A 191 17.90 16.16 7.33
CA SER A 191 17.42 17.09 6.29
C SER A 191 16.97 18.41 6.91
N SER A 192 17.91 19.24 7.34
CA SER A 192 17.69 20.69 7.55
C SER A 192 18.20 21.52 6.37
N GLU A 193 18.38 20.92 5.19
CA GLU A 193 18.90 21.59 3.99
C GLU A 193 18.22 21.05 2.72
N SER A 194 16.91 21.29 2.54
CA SER A 194 16.29 21.26 1.20
C SER A 194 14.86 21.84 1.13
N GLU A 195 14.41 22.63 2.11
CA GLU A 195 13.05 23.23 2.09
C GLU A 195 12.96 24.58 1.37
N GLU A 196 14.05 25.14 0.84
CA GLU A 196 14.02 26.53 0.36
C GLU A 196 13.79 26.75 -1.15
N THR A 197 13.43 25.74 -1.96
CA THR A 197 13.28 25.94 -3.42
C THR A 197 12.07 25.28 -4.08
N LEU A 198 10.86 25.43 -3.55
CA LEU A 198 9.64 25.12 -4.35
C LEU A 198 8.44 26.06 -4.10
N GLU A 199 8.64 27.24 -3.51
CA GLU A 199 7.61 28.29 -3.58
C GLU A 199 7.83 29.17 -4.81
N ASN A 200 6.79 29.20 -5.67
CA ASN A 200 6.62 29.99 -6.89
C ASN A 200 6.99 29.29 -8.22
N VAL A 201 6.11 28.40 -8.68
CA VAL A 201 5.81 28.32 -10.11
C VAL A 201 4.29 28.35 -10.29
N ASP A 202 3.79 29.43 -10.91
CA ASP A 202 2.38 29.66 -11.18
C ASP A 202 1.79 28.58 -12.12
N PRO A 203 0.54 28.12 -11.90
CA PRO A 203 -0.10 27.07 -12.69
C PRO A 203 -0.46 27.46 -14.13
N LYS A 204 0.01 28.61 -14.64
CA LYS A 204 -0.27 29.12 -15.98
C LYS A 204 0.85 28.90 -17.00
N ASP A 205 2.03 28.45 -16.58
CA ASP A 205 3.20 28.32 -17.47
C ASP A 205 3.45 26.90 -18.00
N VAL A 206 2.50 25.97 -17.82
CA VAL A 206 2.56 24.65 -18.47
C VAL A 206 2.05 24.78 -19.90
N ILE A 207 2.95 25.14 -20.81
CA ILE A 207 2.71 25.10 -22.26
C ILE A 207 2.49 23.63 -22.65
N PHE A 208 1.31 23.32 -23.17
CA PHE A 208 1.03 22.06 -23.84
C PHE A 208 1.79 22.03 -25.18
N ILE A 209 2.72 21.08 -25.31
CA ILE A 209 3.18 20.56 -26.61
C ILE A 209 2.95 19.05 -26.59
#